data_AF-A0A4U1B7K4-F1
#
_entry.id   AF-A0A4U1B7K4-F1
#
_cell.length_a   1.000
_cell.length_b   1.000
_cell.length_c   1.000
_cell.angle_alpha   90.00
_cell.angle_beta   90.00
_cell.angle_gamma   90.00
#
_symmetry.space_group_name_H-M   'P 1'
#
loop_
_entity.id
_entity.type
_entity.pdbx_description
1 polymer ?
#
loop_
_entity_poly.entity_id
_entity_poly.type
_entity_poly.pdbx_seq_one_letter_code
_entity_poly.pdbx_strand_id
1 'polypeptide(L)'
;MNGGNLIKLVTANLGCNQKALAQQLGVSGAQISKWKSGEYISGEMEKLLVSLSGIGDRDPDIVAWTGGNAQADQWDSLVRFLASLSLEYNDTGYYIEPLTMVEDDFLCWKVIHALLQAGVEMPLEFPPELIIDHEKFLQKGVQLPIEFTTHPIVQVIFDSFKTLIHLYGFYSAYIGEIIESWELNLLETEACNIEPCLLELAFSKSGRQSPLLPDFNDFKHKTINEYRQWLELVKKTAYQHNVPMRAELLNLIYDNHENIGYAAKEEHTGANRYRLHPDIYMNELLQNQRTILKVLPVICDKLGIEMTELEKA
;
A
#
# COMPACT_ATOMS: atom_id res chain seq x y z
N MET A 1 10.28 8.38 -12.31
CA MET A 1 11.73 8.64 -12.12
C MET A 1 11.94 10.12 -11.78
N ASN A 2 12.61 10.45 -10.68
CA ASN A 2 12.91 11.83 -10.31
C ASN A 2 14.14 12.35 -11.07
N GLY A 3 13.95 13.33 -11.96
CA GLY A 3 15.04 13.96 -12.72
C GLY A 3 16.15 14.57 -11.85
N GLY A 4 15.83 14.98 -10.62
CA GLY A 4 16.77 15.52 -9.65
C GLY A 4 17.83 14.52 -9.20
N ASN A 5 17.43 13.31 -8.84
CA ASN A 5 18.34 12.25 -8.40
C ASN A 5 19.17 11.71 -9.56
N LEU A 6 18.56 11.53 -10.73
CA LEU A 6 19.29 11.12 -11.94
C LEU A 6 20.41 12.12 -12.28
N ILE A 7 20.11 13.42 -12.30
CA ILE A 7 21.12 14.46 -12.56
C ILE A 7 22.21 14.47 -11.48
N LYS A 8 21.85 14.29 -10.21
CA LYS A 8 22.82 14.20 -9.10
C LYS A 8 23.81 13.06 -9.33
N LEU A 9 23.32 11.87 -9.70
CA LEU A 9 24.15 10.70 -9.98
C LEU A 9 25.05 10.90 -11.19
N VAL A 10 24.54 11.48 -12.29
CA VAL A 10 25.35 11.81 -13.46
C VAL A 10 26.48 12.77 -13.12
N THR A 11 26.19 13.85 -12.39
CA THR A 11 27.23 14.82 -11.99
C THR A 11 28.29 14.20 -11.09
N ALA A 12 27.90 13.31 -10.19
CA ALA A 12 28.82 12.58 -9.32
C ALA A 12 29.70 11.61 -10.11
N ASN A 13 29.11 10.80 -10.99
CA ASN A 13 29.84 9.82 -11.79
C ASN A 13 30.84 10.46 -12.77
N LEU A 14 30.45 11.57 -13.40
CA LEU A 14 31.31 12.30 -14.33
C LEU A 14 32.29 13.28 -13.64
N GLY A 15 32.20 13.46 -12.32
CA GLY A 15 33.01 14.43 -11.57
C GLY A 15 32.81 15.87 -12.05
N CYS A 16 31.63 16.21 -12.56
CA CYS A 16 31.35 17.51 -13.19
C CYS A 16 30.25 18.29 -12.46
N ASN A 17 30.14 19.59 -12.74
CA ASN A 17 29.06 20.43 -12.22
C ASN A 17 27.93 20.59 -13.25
N GLN A 18 26.79 21.15 -12.85
CA GLN A 18 25.62 21.32 -13.73
C GLN A 18 25.93 22.12 -15.00
N LYS A 19 26.84 23.10 -14.93
CA LYS A 19 27.22 23.91 -16.09
C LYS A 19 28.01 23.09 -17.10
N ALA A 20 28.95 22.27 -16.63
CA ALA A 20 29.72 21.36 -17.45
C ALA A 20 28.82 20.28 -18.07
N LEU A 21 27.89 19.71 -17.28
CA LEU A 21 26.91 18.75 -17.78
C LEU A 21 26.01 19.36 -18.87
N ALA A 22 25.50 20.57 -18.66
CA ALA A 22 24.69 21.28 -19.65
C ALA A 22 25.45 21.47 -20.97
N GLN A 23 26.72 21.86 -20.89
CA GLN A 23 27.59 22.01 -22.06
C GLN A 23 27.81 20.67 -22.78
N GLN A 24 28.02 19.58 -22.04
CA GLN A 24 28.21 18.24 -22.60
C GLN A 24 26.95 17.70 -23.30
N LEU A 25 25.77 18.01 -22.74
CA LEU A 25 24.48 17.61 -23.30
C LEU A 25 23.96 18.56 -24.39
N GLY A 26 24.65 19.68 -24.65
CA GLY A 26 24.21 20.69 -25.61
C GLY A 26 22.93 21.43 -25.19
N VAL A 27 22.61 21.48 -23.89
CA VAL A 27 21.42 22.14 -23.35
C VAL A 27 21.79 23.36 -22.49
N SER A 28 20.80 24.18 -22.16
CA SER A 28 21.02 25.30 -21.24
C SER A 28 21.10 24.82 -19.78
N GLY A 29 21.86 25.52 -18.93
CA GLY A 29 21.88 25.23 -17.50
C GLY A 29 20.50 25.40 -16.83
N ALA A 30 19.65 26.26 -17.37
CA ALA A 30 18.26 26.40 -16.95
C ALA A 30 17.47 25.11 -17.21
N GLN A 31 17.70 24.43 -18.35
CA GLN A 31 17.05 23.16 -18.65
C GLN A 31 17.40 22.07 -17.63
N ILE A 32 18.68 22.00 -17.21
CA ILE A 32 19.11 21.10 -16.13
C ILE A 32 18.36 21.42 -14.83
N SER A 33 18.23 22.70 -14.47
CA SER A 33 17.50 23.10 -13.25
C SER A 33 16.02 22.72 -13.31
N LYS A 34 15.39 22.87 -14.48
CA LYS A 34 14.00 22.47 -14.67
C LYS A 34 13.79 20.96 -14.56
N TRP A 35 14.68 20.16 -15.15
CA TRP A 35 14.67 18.71 -14.99
C TRP A 35 14.86 18.30 -13.53
N LYS A 36 15.73 18.98 -12.77
CA LYS A 36 15.87 18.74 -11.32
C LYS A 36 14.61 19.08 -10.53
N SER A 37 13.81 20.03 -10.99
CA SER A 37 12.51 20.36 -10.38
C SER A 37 11.35 19.46 -10.85
N GLY A 38 11.63 18.45 -11.68
CA GLY A 38 10.61 17.50 -12.15
C GLY A 38 9.96 17.86 -13.48
N GLU A 39 10.51 18.79 -14.26
CA GLU A 39 10.06 18.99 -15.65
C GLU A 39 10.35 17.72 -16.49
N TYR A 40 9.45 17.43 -17.43
CA TYR A 40 9.56 16.30 -18.35
C TYR A 40 10.94 16.26 -19.05
N ILE A 41 11.55 15.08 -19.01
CA ILE A 41 12.77 14.73 -19.75
C ILE A 41 12.32 13.85 -20.92
N SER A 42 12.78 14.14 -22.14
CA SER A 42 12.46 13.28 -23.27
C SER A 42 13.07 11.89 -23.08
N GLY A 43 12.41 10.83 -23.55
CA GLY A 43 12.88 9.45 -23.35
C GLY A 43 14.29 9.19 -23.91
N GLU A 44 14.69 9.88 -24.98
CA GLU A 44 16.07 9.81 -25.50
C GLU A 44 17.08 10.42 -24.51
N MET A 45 16.74 11.57 -23.94
CA MET A 45 17.59 12.26 -22.97
C MET A 45 17.65 11.51 -21.64
N GLU A 46 16.55 10.91 -21.21
CA GLU A 46 16.49 10.06 -20.03
C GLU A 46 17.42 8.85 -20.18
N LYS A 47 17.34 8.12 -21.31
CA LYS A 47 18.25 7.01 -21.61
C LYS A 47 19.72 7.44 -21.63
N LEU A 48 20.01 8.60 -22.21
CA LEU A 48 21.36 9.17 -22.20
C LEU A 48 21.82 9.44 -20.76
N LEU A 49 21.01 10.11 -19.95
CA LEU A 49 21.32 10.42 -18.56
C LEU A 49 21.51 9.14 -17.72
N VAL A 50 20.67 8.12 -17.90
CA VAL A 50 20.84 6.80 -17.24
C VAL A 50 22.16 6.14 -17.65
N SER A 51 22.53 6.20 -18.94
CA SER A 51 23.84 5.68 -19.38
C SER A 51 25.02 6.42 -18.74
N LEU A 52 24.90 7.74 -18.57
CA LEU A 52 25.93 8.60 -17.99
C LEU A 52 26.04 8.48 -16.47
N SER A 53 24.97 8.04 -15.78
CA SER A 53 24.96 7.90 -14.33
C SER A 53 25.70 6.65 -13.84
N GLY A 54 25.89 5.65 -14.71
CA GLY A 54 26.59 4.41 -14.39
C GLY A 54 25.79 3.45 -13.48
N ILE A 55 24.47 3.65 -13.37
CA ILE A 55 23.62 2.85 -12.46
C ILE A 55 23.07 1.56 -13.09
N GLY A 56 23.23 1.40 -14.41
CA GLY A 56 22.62 0.31 -15.18
C GLY A 56 21.11 0.49 -15.27
N ASP A 57 20.36 -0.59 -15.06
CA ASP A 57 18.89 -0.60 -15.11
C ASP A 57 18.24 -0.27 -13.76
N ARG A 58 19.03 0.15 -12.76
CA ARG A 58 18.52 0.50 -11.43
C ARG A 58 17.74 1.80 -11.43
N ASP A 59 16.76 1.89 -10.53
CA ASP A 59 16.05 3.13 -10.27
C ASP A 59 17.00 4.18 -9.63
N PRO A 60 17.10 5.40 -10.19
CA PRO A 60 17.97 6.45 -9.67
C PRO A 60 17.64 6.90 -8.26
N ASP A 61 16.38 6.81 -7.84
CA ASP A 61 15.96 7.22 -6.51
C ASP A 61 16.53 6.26 -5.49
N ILE A 62 16.41 4.94 -5.70
CA ILE A 62 17.01 3.95 -4.81
C ILE A 62 18.52 4.18 -4.69
N VAL A 63 19.23 4.30 -5.81
CA VAL A 63 20.70 4.47 -5.79
C VAL A 63 21.10 5.76 -5.07
N ALA A 64 20.34 6.84 -5.26
CA ALA A 64 20.60 8.12 -4.59
C ALA A 64 20.27 8.08 -3.09
N TRP A 65 19.25 7.34 -2.68
CA TRP A 65 18.81 7.21 -1.28
C TRP A 65 19.71 6.30 -0.46
N THR A 66 20.28 5.25 -1.07
CA THR A 66 21.09 4.24 -0.36
C THR A 66 22.60 4.49 -0.44
N GLY A 67 23.04 5.44 -1.28
CA GLY A 67 24.45 5.81 -1.39
C GLY A 67 25.25 5.08 -2.47
N GLY A 68 24.61 4.25 -3.28
CA GLY A 68 25.26 3.61 -4.42
C GLY A 68 24.62 2.29 -4.84
N ASN A 69 25.11 1.75 -5.95
CA ASN A 69 24.62 0.49 -6.51
C ASN A 69 24.77 -0.69 -5.54
N ALA A 70 25.93 -0.81 -4.88
CA ALA A 70 26.20 -1.92 -3.97
C ALA A 70 25.30 -1.88 -2.72
N GLN A 71 25.06 -0.68 -2.19
CA GLN A 71 24.20 -0.46 -1.04
C GLN A 71 22.73 -0.69 -1.41
N ALA A 72 22.30 -0.24 -2.60
CA ALA A 72 20.99 -0.54 -3.14
C ALA A 72 20.73 -2.06 -3.22
N ASP A 73 21.70 -2.83 -3.72
CA ASP A 73 21.58 -4.30 -3.81
C ASP A 73 21.46 -4.96 -2.43
N GLN A 74 22.18 -4.45 -1.42
CA GLN A 74 22.09 -4.97 -0.05
C GLN A 74 20.75 -4.65 0.60
N TRP A 75 20.22 -3.43 0.39
CA TRP A 75 18.88 -3.07 0.84
C TRP A 75 17.79 -3.91 0.16
N ASP A 76 17.91 -4.13 -1.16
CA ASP A 76 16.97 -4.99 -1.90
C ASP A 76 17.02 -6.43 -1.38
N SER A 77 18.21 -6.99 -1.17
CA SER A 77 18.39 -8.31 -0.56
C SER A 77 17.73 -8.40 0.82
N LEU A 78 17.91 -7.38 1.68
CA LEU A 78 17.29 -7.32 3.00
C LEU A 78 15.76 -7.28 2.91
N VAL A 79 15.23 -6.40 2.07
CA VAL A 79 13.78 -6.23 1.88
C VAL A 79 13.15 -7.55 1.40
N ARG A 80 13.73 -8.20 0.39
CA ARG A 80 13.25 -9.49 -0.14
C ARG A 80 13.29 -10.60 0.90
N PHE A 81 14.36 -10.66 1.68
CA PHE A 81 14.48 -11.63 2.76
C PHE A 81 13.38 -11.44 3.81
N LEU A 82 13.14 -10.20 4.25
CA LEU A 82 12.09 -9.89 5.22
C LEU A 82 10.70 -10.16 4.64
N ALA A 83 10.47 -9.87 3.36
CA ALA A 83 9.21 -10.16 2.67
C ALA A 83 8.94 -11.67 2.64
N SER A 84 9.91 -12.46 2.17
CA SER A 84 9.84 -13.91 2.15
C SER A 84 9.57 -14.50 3.54
N LEU A 85 10.26 -13.99 4.56
CA LEU A 85 10.07 -14.45 5.94
C LEU A 85 8.69 -14.09 6.49
N SER A 86 8.16 -12.91 6.13
CA SER A 86 6.86 -12.45 6.62
C SER A 86 5.69 -13.29 6.08
N LEU A 87 5.83 -13.86 4.88
CA LEU A 87 4.79 -14.69 4.25
C LEU A 87 4.44 -15.95 5.04
N GLU A 88 5.34 -16.42 5.90
CA GLU A 88 5.11 -17.56 6.80
C GLU A 88 4.10 -17.23 7.91
N TYR A 89 3.79 -15.95 8.09
CA TYR A 89 2.74 -15.45 8.97
C TYR A 89 1.43 -15.19 8.23
N ASN A 90 1.34 -15.51 6.93
CA ASN A 90 0.10 -15.34 6.18
C ASN A 90 -0.91 -16.43 6.52
N ASP A 91 -1.92 -16.05 7.29
CA ASP A 91 -3.03 -16.92 7.65
C ASP A 91 -4.38 -16.46 7.04
N THR A 92 -4.34 -15.45 6.16
CA THR A 92 -5.54 -14.87 5.52
C THR A 92 -6.13 -15.75 4.42
N GLY A 93 -5.31 -16.62 3.84
CA GLY A 93 -5.68 -17.47 2.69
C GLY A 93 -5.57 -16.79 1.32
N TYR A 94 -5.21 -15.51 1.26
CA TYR A 94 -5.03 -14.77 0.01
C TYR A 94 -3.56 -14.75 -0.42
N TYR A 95 -3.35 -14.68 -1.75
CA TYR A 95 -2.03 -14.48 -2.34
C TYR A 95 -1.62 -13.01 -2.20
N ILE A 96 -0.49 -12.76 -1.54
CA ILE A 96 0.00 -11.40 -1.25
C ILE A 96 0.99 -11.00 -2.34
N GLU A 97 0.45 -10.53 -3.45
CA GLU A 97 1.22 -10.19 -4.67
C GLU A 97 2.43 -9.29 -4.39
N PRO A 98 2.32 -8.18 -3.60
CA PRO A 98 3.44 -7.26 -3.41
C PRO A 98 4.64 -7.87 -2.68
N LEU A 99 4.49 -9.02 -2.01
CA LEU A 99 5.55 -9.70 -1.28
C LEU A 99 6.07 -10.95 -2.01
N THR A 100 5.43 -11.34 -3.12
CA THR A 100 5.69 -12.61 -3.83
C THR A 100 6.18 -12.41 -5.25
N MET A 101 5.85 -11.29 -5.89
CA MET A 101 6.36 -10.98 -7.23
C MET A 101 7.83 -10.58 -7.20
N VAL A 102 8.65 -11.32 -7.94
CA VAL A 102 10.12 -11.10 -8.04
C VAL A 102 10.49 -10.28 -9.28
N GLU A 103 9.63 -10.23 -10.30
CA GLU A 103 10.02 -9.83 -11.66
C GLU A 103 9.87 -8.32 -11.97
N ASP A 104 8.99 -7.58 -11.29
CA ASP A 104 8.67 -6.17 -11.59
C ASP A 104 9.05 -5.20 -10.45
N ASP A 105 10.11 -5.52 -9.72
CA ASP A 105 10.08 -5.31 -8.28
C ASP A 105 10.40 -3.87 -7.79
N PHE A 106 9.34 -3.09 -7.63
CA PHE A 106 9.34 -1.81 -6.91
C PHE A 106 9.28 -1.98 -5.38
N LEU A 107 9.30 -3.19 -4.81
CA LEU A 107 9.12 -3.38 -3.36
C LEU A 107 10.19 -2.65 -2.55
N CYS A 108 11.46 -2.81 -2.90
CA CYS A 108 12.55 -2.09 -2.23
C CYS A 108 12.37 -0.57 -2.35
N TRP A 109 11.96 -0.09 -3.53
CA TRP A 109 11.65 1.32 -3.74
C TRP A 109 10.54 1.79 -2.80
N LYS A 110 9.41 1.06 -2.74
CA LYS A 110 8.25 1.44 -1.92
C LYS A 110 8.58 1.40 -0.43
N VAL A 111 9.36 0.43 0.02
CA VAL A 111 9.83 0.34 1.42
C VAL A 111 10.68 1.55 1.78
N ILE A 112 11.72 1.84 0.97
CA ILE A 112 12.61 2.96 1.25
C ILE A 112 11.84 4.29 1.16
N HIS A 113 10.98 4.44 0.17
CA HIS A 113 10.13 5.61 0.02
C HIS A 113 9.22 5.82 1.24
N ALA A 114 8.56 4.78 1.76
CA ALA A 114 7.74 4.87 2.96
C ALA A 114 8.56 5.25 4.21
N LEU A 115 9.76 4.70 4.36
CA LEU A 115 10.69 5.08 5.44
C LEU A 115 11.09 6.56 5.34
N LEU A 116 11.45 7.03 4.15
CA LEU A 116 11.79 8.44 3.90
C LEU A 116 10.60 9.38 4.19
N GLN A 117 9.37 8.99 3.81
CA GLN A 117 8.18 9.77 4.13
C GLN A 117 7.89 9.84 5.63
N ALA A 118 8.26 8.81 6.39
CA ALA A 118 8.21 8.82 7.84
C ALA A 118 9.39 9.57 8.51
N GLY A 119 10.29 10.15 7.71
CA GLY A 119 11.43 10.97 8.14
C GLY A 119 12.70 10.18 8.47
N VAL A 120 12.80 8.91 8.06
CA VAL A 120 14.02 8.12 8.29
C VAL A 120 15.16 8.66 7.43
N GLU A 121 16.29 8.96 8.05
CA GLU A 121 17.53 9.23 7.33
C GLU A 121 18.21 7.89 6.97
N MET A 122 18.18 7.55 5.68
CA MET A 122 18.78 6.30 5.20
C MET A 122 20.31 6.38 5.24
N PRO A 123 21.00 5.35 5.77
CA PRO A 123 22.45 5.34 5.78
C PRO A 123 23.01 5.12 4.37
N LEU A 124 24.01 5.91 3.99
CA LEU A 124 24.69 5.82 2.69
C LEU A 124 25.69 4.66 2.60
N GLU A 125 26.01 4.06 3.74
CA GLU A 125 26.72 2.78 3.83
C GLU A 125 25.77 1.77 4.48
N PHE A 126 25.62 0.62 3.86
CA PHE A 126 24.73 -0.41 4.39
C PHE A 126 25.27 -0.93 5.73
N PRO A 127 24.44 -1.06 6.78
CA PRO A 127 24.89 -1.55 8.08
C PRO A 127 25.45 -2.99 7.97
N PRO A 128 26.73 -3.24 8.29
CA PRO A 128 27.34 -4.56 8.13
C PRO A 128 26.64 -5.69 8.92
N GLU A 129 26.03 -5.35 10.05
CA GLU A 129 25.25 -6.26 10.89
C GLU A 129 23.95 -6.75 10.22
N LEU A 130 23.48 -6.08 9.16
CA LEU A 130 22.28 -6.45 8.41
C LEU A 130 22.59 -7.30 7.17
N ILE A 131 23.86 -7.62 6.91
CA ILE A 131 24.25 -8.42 5.75
C ILE A 131 23.71 -9.84 5.90
N ILE A 132 22.97 -10.30 4.90
CA ILE A 132 22.34 -11.61 4.90
C ILE A 132 23.33 -12.69 4.51
N ASP A 133 23.50 -13.67 5.40
CA ASP A 133 24.24 -14.90 5.13
C ASP A 133 23.26 -16.01 4.71
N HIS A 134 22.91 -16.06 3.42
CA HIS A 134 21.93 -17.00 2.87
C HIS A 134 22.24 -18.47 3.19
N GLU A 135 23.52 -18.85 3.31
CA GLU A 135 23.93 -20.22 3.62
C GLU A 135 23.56 -20.62 5.06
N LYS A 136 23.68 -19.69 6.01
CA LYS A 136 23.25 -19.91 7.41
C LYS A 136 21.74 -19.99 7.56
N PHE A 137 20.97 -19.29 6.72
CA PHE A 137 19.51 -19.26 6.79
C PHE A 137 18.85 -20.55 6.34
N LEU A 138 19.38 -21.18 5.30
CA LEU A 138 18.90 -22.48 4.83
C LEU A 138 18.93 -23.57 5.92
N GLN A 139 19.71 -23.37 7.00
CA GLN A 139 19.91 -24.34 8.07
C GLN A 139 19.10 -24.05 9.35
N LYS A 140 18.62 -22.81 9.57
CA LYS A 140 18.06 -22.37 10.88
C LYS A 140 16.53 -22.25 10.95
N GLY A 141 15.81 -22.54 9.87
CA GLY A 141 14.35 -22.43 9.85
C GLY A 141 13.84 -20.98 9.83
N VAL A 142 12.54 -20.81 10.07
CA VAL A 142 11.72 -19.62 9.73
C VAL A 142 11.79 -18.48 10.78
N GLN A 143 12.89 -18.37 11.54
CA GLN A 143 12.99 -17.33 12.58
C GLN A 143 13.89 -16.18 12.14
N LEU A 144 13.44 -14.96 12.45
CA LEU A 144 14.24 -13.76 12.26
C LEU A 144 15.56 -13.90 13.08
N PRO A 145 16.74 -13.58 12.50
CA PRO A 145 17.99 -13.52 13.25
C PRO A 145 17.86 -12.72 14.54
N ILE A 146 18.58 -13.14 15.58
CA ILE A 146 18.60 -12.39 16.84
C ILE A 146 19.11 -10.96 16.59
N GLU A 147 20.09 -10.81 15.71
CA GLU A 147 20.65 -9.54 15.27
C GLU A 147 19.58 -8.62 14.65
N PHE A 148 18.62 -9.20 13.94
CA PHE A 148 17.54 -8.46 13.26
C PHE A 148 16.37 -8.16 14.20
N THR A 149 16.19 -8.94 15.27
CA THR A 149 15.11 -8.73 16.24
C THR A 149 15.24 -7.42 17.02
N THR A 150 16.43 -6.84 17.08
CA THR A 150 16.70 -5.60 17.82
C THR A 150 16.95 -4.38 16.93
N HIS A 151 17.14 -4.57 15.61
CA HIS A 151 17.44 -3.46 14.72
C HIS A 151 16.16 -2.65 14.39
N PRO A 152 16.08 -1.35 14.74
CA PRO A 152 14.83 -0.59 14.67
C PRO A 152 14.21 -0.52 13.27
N ILE A 153 15.01 -0.28 12.22
CA ILE A 153 14.50 -0.22 10.84
C ILE A 153 13.96 -1.59 10.39
N VAL A 154 14.63 -2.68 10.78
CA VAL A 154 14.22 -4.04 10.40
C VAL A 154 12.89 -4.38 11.05
N GLN A 155 12.71 -4.03 12.32
CA GLN A 155 11.43 -4.22 13.02
C GLN A 155 10.31 -3.45 12.33
N VAL A 156 10.52 -2.18 11.96
CA VAL A 156 9.51 -1.38 11.25
C VAL A 156 9.14 -2.03 9.92
N ILE A 157 10.11 -2.44 9.10
CA ILE A 157 9.83 -3.10 7.81
C ILE A 157 9.06 -4.41 8.03
N PHE A 158 9.55 -5.26 8.93
CA PHE A 158 8.98 -6.59 9.16
C PHE A 158 7.56 -6.53 9.76
N ASP A 159 7.31 -5.64 10.71
CA ASP A 159 5.97 -5.40 11.26
C ASP A 159 5.02 -4.81 10.21
N SER A 160 5.54 -3.95 9.33
CA SER A 160 4.77 -3.43 8.19
C SER A 160 4.39 -4.53 7.21
N PHE A 161 5.26 -5.50 6.93
CA PHE A 161 4.91 -6.61 6.06
C PHE A 161 3.85 -7.54 6.68
N LYS A 162 3.96 -7.88 7.96
CA LYS A 162 2.88 -8.61 8.66
C LYS A 162 1.56 -7.86 8.62
N THR A 163 1.61 -6.54 8.78
CA THR A 163 0.43 -5.67 8.66
C THR A 163 -0.12 -5.69 7.23
N LEU A 164 0.75 -5.58 6.22
CA LEU A 164 0.39 -5.61 4.80
C LEU A 164 -0.33 -6.90 4.44
N ILE A 165 0.12 -8.05 4.94
CA ILE A 165 -0.54 -9.35 4.68
C ILE A 165 -2.02 -9.28 5.07
N HIS A 166 -2.34 -8.73 6.25
CA HIS A 166 -3.72 -8.60 6.70
C HIS A 166 -4.51 -7.59 5.86
N LEU A 167 -3.92 -6.42 5.57
CA LEU A 167 -4.57 -5.37 4.78
C LEU A 167 -4.86 -5.84 3.35
N TYR A 168 -3.88 -6.50 2.72
CA TYR A 168 -4.01 -7.04 1.37
C TYR A 168 -5.03 -8.16 1.32
N GLY A 169 -5.03 -9.09 2.29
CA GLY A 169 -6.06 -10.12 2.40
C GLY A 169 -7.47 -9.52 2.49
N PHE A 170 -7.66 -8.46 3.27
CA PHE A 170 -8.96 -7.78 3.35
C PHE A 170 -9.32 -7.05 2.05
N TYR A 171 -8.35 -6.40 1.42
CA TYR A 171 -8.54 -5.79 0.10
C TYR A 171 -9.02 -6.83 -0.90
N SER A 172 -8.30 -7.94 -1.06
CA SER A 172 -8.68 -9.03 -1.97
C SER A 172 -10.04 -9.65 -1.62
N ALA A 173 -10.38 -9.73 -0.34
CA ALA A 173 -11.64 -10.29 0.13
C ALA A 173 -12.86 -9.41 -0.18
N TYR A 174 -12.76 -8.10 0.02
CA TYR A 174 -13.93 -7.21 0.12
C TYR A 174 -13.90 -5.97 -0.78
N ILE A 175 -12.73 -5.56 -1.26
CA ILE A 175 -12.57 -4.30 -2.01
C ILE A 175 -12.20 -4.56 -3.48
N GLY A 176 -11.30 -5.51 -3.76
CA GLY A 176 -10.76 -5.76 -5.10
C GLY A 176 -11.85 -5.98 -6.15
N GLU A 177 -12.81 -6.86 -5.88
CA GLU A 177 -13.93 -7.12 -6.80
C GLU A 177 -14.78 -5.87 -7.11
N ILE A 178 -14.94 -4.97 -6.13
CA ILE A 178 -15.67 -3.71 -6.33
C ILE A 178 -14.86 -2.77 -7.22
N ILE A 179 -13.55 -2.65 -6.98
CA ILE A 179 -12.64 -1.81 -7.76
C ILE A 179 -12.55 -2.27 -9.21
N GLU A 180 -12.41 -3.58 -9.42
CA GLU A 180 -12.25 -4.19 -10.74
C GLU A 180 -13.55 -4.19 -11.58
N SER A 181 -14.69 -3.91 -10.95
CA SER A 181 -15.97 -3.85 -11.65
C SER A 181 -15.98 -2.74 -12.71
N TRP A 182 -16.02 -3.13 -13.98
CA TRP A 182 -16.14 -2.22 -15.12
C TRP A 182 -17.40 -1.35 -15.06
N GLU A 183 -18.47 -1.82 -14.40
CA GLU A 183 -19.70 -1.06 -14.25
C GLU A 183 -19.54 0.15 -13.32
N LEU A 184 -18.64 0.07 -12.34
CA LEU A 184 -18.40 1.14 -11.37
C LEU A 184 -17.34 2.14 -11.84
N ASN A 185 -16.53 1.77 -12.83
CA ASN A 185 -15.46 2.59 -13.40
C ASN A 185 -14.52 3.21 -12.35
N LEU A 186 -14.27 2.49 -11.24
CA LEU A 186 -13.48 2.99 -10.11
C LEU A 186 -11.97 3.06 -10.43
N LEU A 187 -11.50 2.27 -11.38
CA LEU A 187 -10.12 2.30 -11.87
C LEU A 187 -9.73 3.64 -12.53
N GLU A 188 -10.71 4.39 -13.05
CA GLU A 188 -10.52 5.72 -13.64
C GLU A 188 -10.65 6.85 -12.60
N THR A 189 -10.67 6.51 -11.31
CA THR A 189 -10.80 7.46 -10.20
C THR A 189 -9.65 7.29 -9.22
N GLU A 190 -9.57 8.17 -8.22
CA GLU A 190 -8.54 8.08 -7.16
C GLU A 190 -8.59 6.77 -6.36
N ALA A 191 -9.71 6.04 -6.41
CA ALA A 191 -9.82 4.72 -5.78
C ALA A 191 -8.84 3.68 -6.36
N CYS A 192 -8.32 3.88 -7.58
CA CYS A 192 -7.29 3.02 -8.16
C CYS A 192 -5.99 3.00 -7.35
N ASN A 193 -5.76 3.99 -6.48
CA ASN A 193 -4.58 4.05 -5.62
C ASN A 193 -4.69 3.14 -4.38
N ILE A 194 -5.87 2.56 -4.09
CA ILE A 194 -6.09 1.77 -2.87
C ILE A 194 -5.13 0.59 -2.78
N GLU A 195 -5.00 -0.22 -3.83
CA GLU A 195 -4.09 -1.38 -3.82
C GLU A 195 -2.61 -0.97 -3.94
N PRO A 196 -2.21 -0.11 -4.90
CA PRO A 196 -0.81 0.28 -5.06
C PRO A 196 -0.18 0.88 -3.80
N CYS A 197 -0.97 1.55 -2.96
CA CYS A 197 -0.53 2.24 -1.74
C CYS A 197 -0.70 1.43 -0.43
N LEU A 198 -1.08 0.13 -0.51
CA LEU A 198 -1.35 -0.67 0.71
C LEU A 198 -0.13 -0.79 1.62
N LEU A 199 1.08 -0.74 1.04
CA LEU A 199 2.31 -0.78 1.81
C LEU A 199 2.44 0.48 2.68
N GLU A 200 2.22 1.67 2.13
CA GLU A 200 2.24 2.93 2.89
C GLU A 200 1.21 2.90 4.02
N LEU A 201 0.00 2.36 3.77
CA LEU A 201 -0.99 2.16 4.81
C LEU A 201 -0.48 1.21 5.90
N ALA A 202 0.17 0.11 5.51
CA ALA A 202 0.75 -0.84 6.46
C ALA A 202 1.81 -0.18 7.35
N PHE A 203 2.73 0.61 6.77
CA PHE A 203 3.72 1.40 7.51
C PHE A 203 3.06 2.38 8.49
N SER A 204 1.97 3.05 8.08
CA SER A 204 1.24 3.99 8.93
C SER A 204 0.55 3.33 10.14
N LYS A 205 0.28 2.02 10.06
CA LYS A 205 -0.39 1.23 11.11
C LYS A 205 0.59 0.48 12.02
N SER A 206 1.77 0.11 11.52
CA SER A 206 2.80 -0.63 12.27
C SER A 206 3.71 0.27 13.11
N GLY A 207 3.96 1.51 12.66
CA GLY A 207 4.90 2.42 13.30
C GLY A 207 4.31 3.31 14.40
N ARG A 208 5.20 4.10 15.02
CA ARG A 208 4.87 5.20 15.93
C ARG A 208 5.93 6.29 15.87
N GLN A 209 5.53 7.52 16.21
CA GLN A 209 6.43 8.65 16.36
C GLN A 209 7.62 8.29 17.26
N SER A 210 8.83 8.49 16.77
CA SER A 210 10.06 8.15 17.49
C SER A 210 11.24 8.95 16.93
N PRO A 211 12.41 8.98 17.60
CA PRO A 211 13.62 9.58 17.03
C PRO A 211 14.05 8.99 15.68
N LEU A 212 13.70 7.72 15.41
CA LEU A 212 13.93 7.07 14.12
C LEU A 212 12.95 7.56 13.04
N LEU A 213 11.70 7.84 13.44
CA LEU A 213 10.59 8.21 12.55
C LEU A 213 10.07 9.59 12.97
N PRO A 214 10.84 10.67 12.72
CA PRO A 214 10.52 12.01 13.20
C PRO A 214 9.30 12.63 12.53
N ASP A 215 8.92 12.18 11.33
CA ASP A 215 7.76 12.70 10.59
C ASP A 215 6.59 11.71 10.54
N PHE A 216 6.62 10.68 11.41
CA PHE A 216 5.66 9.58 11.39
C PHE A 216 4.21 10.02 11.51
N ASN A 217 3.91 10.95 12.43
CA ASN A 217 2.54 11.39 12.64
C ASN A 217 1.98 12.08 11.40
N ASP A 218 2.78 12.92 10.73
CA ASP A 218 2.36 13.63 9.52
C ASP A 218 2.17 12.64 8.35
N PHE A 219 3.12 11.71 8.19
CA PHE A 219 2.98 10.59 7.26
C PHE A 219 1.68 9.81 7.51
N LYS A 220 1.45 9.37 8.74
CA LYS A 220 0.26 8.61 9.13
C LYS A 220 -1.03 9.39 8.89
N HIS A 221 -1.07 10.66 9.27
CA HIS A 221 -2.25 11.50 9.07
C HIS A 221 -2.57 11.69 7.59
N LYS A 222 -1.54 11.91 6.75
CA LYS A 222 -1.69 12.02 5.30
C LYS A 222 -2.26 10.71 4.73
N THR A 223 -1.60 9.58 4.97
CA THR A 223 -1.99 8.27 4.43
C THR A 223 -3.42 7.89 4.86
N ILE A 224 -3.79 8.08 6.13
CA ILE A 224 -5.15 7.77 6.61
C ILE A 224 -6.20 8.65 5.94
N ASN A 225 -5.90 9.94 5.71
CA ASN A 225 -6.85 10.85 5.08
C ASN A 225 -7.05 10.52 3.58
N GLU A 226 -5.99 10.18 2.86
CA GLU A 226 -6.05 9.72 1.47
C GLU A 226 -6.91 8.44 1.36
N TYR A 227 -6.60 7.43 2.17
CA TYR A 227 -7.39 6.19 2.20
C TYR A 227 -8.85 6.41 2.57
N ARG A 228 -9.15 7.32 3.50
CA ARG A 228 -10.54 7.64 3.85
C ARG A 228 -11.30 8.16 2.64
N GLN A 229 -10.72 9.09 1.89
CA GLN A 229 -11.35 9.67 0.71
C GLN A 229 -11.59 8.60 -0.36
N TRP A 230 -10.60 7.74 -0.62
CA TRP A 230 -10.72 6.67 -1.60
C TRP A 230 -11.76 5.62 -1.19
N LEU A 231 -11.77 5.18 0.07
CA LEU A 231 -12.75 4.21 0.57
C LEU A 231 -14.17 4.80 0.61
N GLU A 232 -14.34 6.07 0.99
CA GLU A 232 -15.63 6.75 0.93
C GLU A 232 -16.16 6.85 -0.51
N LEU A 233 -15.28 7.09 -1.49
CA LEU A 233 -15.63 7.08 -2.91
C LEU A 233 -16.11 5.70 -3.36
N VAL A 234 -15.40 4.63 -2.99
CA VAL A 234 -15.81 3.25 -3.27
C VAL A 234 -17.18 2.96 -2.66
N LYS A 235 -17.37 3.26 -1.36
CA LYS A 235 -18.63 3.04 -0.66
C LYS A 235 -19.79 3.78 -1.33
N LYS A 236 -19.59 5.06 -1.66
CA LYS A 236 -20.61 5.88 -2.32
C LYS A 236 -20.97 5.31 -3.70
N THR A 237 -19.98 4.90 -4.49
CA THR A 237 -20.18 4.38 -5.84
C THR A 237 -20.89 3.02 -5.81
N ALA A 238 -20.45 2.12 -4.93
CA ALA A 238 -21.10 0.83 -4.70
C ALA A 238 -22.57 1.02 -4.29
N TYR A 239 -22.84 1.93 -3.34
CA TYR A 239 -24.19 2.25 -2.91
C TYR A 239 -25.07 2.76 -4.05
N GLN A 240 -24.58 3.71 -4.85
CA GLN A 240 -25.35 4.29 -5.96
C GLN A 240 -25.70 3.28 -7.05
N HIS A 241 -24.91 2.23 -7.22
CA HIS A 241 -25.11 1.17 -8.20
C HIS A 241 -25.73 -0.10 -7.61
N ASN A 242 -26.19 -0.05 -6.34
CA ASN A 242 -26.76 -1.19 -5.61
C ASN A 242 -25.82 -2.41 -5.53
N VAL A 243 -24.51 -2.18 -5.49
CA VAL A 243 -23.52 -3.24 -5.29
C VAL A 243 -23.46 -3.60 -3.81
N PRO A 244 -23.68 -4.88 -3.44
CA PRO A 244 -23.68 -5.31 -2.05
C PRO A 244 -22.27 -5.23 -1.44
N MET A 245 -22.11 -4.46 -0.36
CA MET A 245 -20.89 -4.42 0.45
C MET A 245 -21.01 -5.42 1.61
N ARG A 246 -20.07 -6.37 1.64
CA ARG A 246 -20.06 -7.50 2.60
C ARG A 246 -19.32 -7.18 3.90
N ALA A 247 -18.54 -6.10 3.90
CA ALA A 247 -17.83 -5.60 5.08
C ALA A 247 -17.86 -4.06 5.13
N GLU A 248 -17.58 -3.50 6.31
CA GLU A 248 -17.33 -2.06 6.46
C GLU A 248 -15.92 -1.74 5.96
N LEU A 249 -15.82 -1.13 4.78
CA LEU A 249 -14.54 -0.88 4.10
C LEU A 249 -13.63 0.05 4.90
N LEU A 250 -14.17 0.96 5.71
CA LEU A 250 -13.39 1.85 6.58
C LEU A 250 -12.69 1.09 7.73
N ASN A 251 -13.04 -0.18 7.98
CA ASN A 251 -12.28 -0.99 8.92
C ASN A 251 -10.82 -1.15 8.48
N LEU A 252 -10.53 -1.09 7.18
CA LEU A 252 -9.16 -1.11 6.65
C LEU A 252 -8.28 -0.05 7.33
N ILE A 253 -8.83 1.14 7.59
CA ILE A 253 -8.10 2.24 8.24
C ILE A 253 -8.29 2.28 9.76
N TYR A 254 -9.49 2.00 10.28
CA TYR A 254 -9.80 2.23 11.70
C TYR A 254 -9.66 1.02 12.60
N ASP A 255 -9.76 -0.19 12.07
CA ASP A 255 -9.66 -1.41 12.88
C ASP A 255 -8.19 -1.83 13.04
N ASN A 256 -7.94 -2.68 14.04
CA ASN A 256 -6.64 -3.29 14.25
C ASN A 256 -6.33 -4.27 13.10
N HIS A 257 -5.07 -4.34 12.68
CA HIS A 257 -4.69 -5.17 11.54
C HIS A 257 -4.98 -6.65 11.77
N GLU A 258 -4.90 -7.17 13.01
CA GLU A 258 -5.24 -8.57 13.30
C GLU A 258 -6.73 -8.87 13.06
N ASN A 259 -7.63 -7.94 13.42
CA ASN A 259 -9.07 -8.09 13.17
C ASN A 259 -9.36 -8.07 11.66
N ILE A 260 -8.65 -7.20 10.92
CA ILE A 260 -8.73 -7.11 9.47
C ILE A 260 -8.30 -8.45 8.82
N GLY A 261 -7.19 -9.03 9.29
CA GLY A 261 -6.70 -10.34 8.83
C GLY A 261 -7.67 -11.47 9.15
N TYR A 262 -8.25 -11.48 10.34
CA TYR A 262 -9.28 -12.46 10.73
C TYR A 262 -10.53 -12.36 9.83
N ALA A 263 -11.00 -11.14 9.54
CA ALA A 263 -12.14 -10.92 8.66
C ALA A 263 -11.86 -11.42 7.22
N ALA A 264 -10.64 -11.26 6.72
CA ALA A 264 -10.23 -11.81 5.43
C ALA A 264 -10.25 -13.35 5.46
N LYS A 265 -9.66 -13.97 6.48
CA LYS A 265 -9.63 -15.42 6.66
C LYS A 265 -11.03 -16.04 6.73
N GLU A 266 -11.95 -15.42 7.46
CA GLU A 266 -13.35 -15.85 7.52
C GLU A 266 -14.03 -15.81 6.15
N GLU A 267 -13.74 -14.80 5.34
CA GLU A 267 -14.26 -14.72 3.97
C GLU A 267 -13.68 -15.83 3.09
N HIS A 268 -12.36 -16.03 3.13
CA HIS A 268 -11.68 -17.08 2.37
C HIS A 268 -12.23 -18.48 2.70
N THR A 269 -12.43 -18.77 3.98
CA THR A 269 -13.01 -20.05 4.45
C THR A 269 -14.50 -20.18 4.18
N GLY A 270 -15.16 -19.10 3.75
CA GLY A 270 -16.58 -19.05 3.42
C GLY A 270 -17.51 -18.89 4.62
N ALA A 271 -16.97 -18.60 5.81
CA ALA A 271 -17.78 -18.32 7.00
C ALA A 271 -18.65 -17.06 6.83
N ASN A 272 -18.20 -16.08 6.03
CA ASN A 272 -18.90 -14.82 5.79
C ASN A 272 -19.71 -14.76 4.47
N ARG A 273 -19.90 -15.89 3.75
CA ARG A 273 -20.55 -15.91 2.42
C ARG A 273 -21.91 -15.22 2.31
N TYR A 274 -22.69 -15.18 3.38
CA TYR A 274 -24.04 -14.59 3.41
C TYR A 274 -24.13 -13.30 4.24
N ARG A 275 -22.99 -12.78 4.73
CA ARG A 275 -22.96 -11.59 5.57
C ARG A 275 -23.08 -10.33 4.69
N LEU A 276 -24.20 -9.63 4.83
CA LEU A 276 -24.35 -8.26 4.35
C LEU A 276 -24.05 -7.31 5.52
N HIS A 277 -23.30 -6.24 5.29
CA HIS A 277 -22.95 -5.34 6.38
C HIS A 277 -24.18 -4.54 6.85
N PRO A 278 -24.69 -4.73 8.08
CA PRO A 278 -25.98 -4.17 8.50
C PRO A 278 -26.02 -2.65 8.42
N ASP A 279 -24.93 -1.96 8.80
CA ASP A 279 -24.91 -0.50 8.87
C ASP A 279 -24.98 0.18 7.50
N ILE A 280 -24.60 -0.54 6.43
CA ILE A 280 -24.67 -0.03 5.05
C ILE A 280 -26.12 -0.10 4.56
N TYR A 281 -26.83 -1.17 4.93
CA TYR A 281 -28.22 -1.42 4.51
C TYR A 281 -29.25 -1.02 5.56
N MET A 282 -28.84 -0.45 6.70
CA MET A 282 -29.75 -0.11 7.79
C MET A 282 -30.79 0.91 7.33
N ASN A 283 -30.41 1.86 6.49
CA ASN A 283 -31.35 2.80 5.89
C ASN A 283 -32.37 2.12 4.97
N GLU A 284 -31.95 1.13 4.18
CA GLU A 284 -32.85 0.36 3.32
C GLU A 284 -33.75 -0.57 4.13
N LEU A 285 -33.22 -1.22 5.18
CA LEU A 285 -33.99 -2.00 6.13
C LEU A 285 -35.04 -1.14 6.84
N LEU A 286 -34.68 0.06 7.29
CA LEU A 286 -35.59 1.02 7.92
C LEU A 286 -36.63 1.57 6.92
N GLN A 287 -36.25 1.85 5.68
CA GLN A 287 -37.19 2.28 4.64
C GLN A 287 -38.14 1.15 4.25
N ASN A 288 -37.65 -0.08 4.13
CA ASN A 288 -38.46 -1.27 3.86
C ASN A 288 -39.41 -1.54 5.02
N GLN A 289 -38.94 -1.50 6.28
CA GLN A 289 -39.82 -1.62 7.44
C GLN A 289 -40.89 -0.52 7.48
N ARG A 290 -40.52 0.74 7.22
CA ARG A 290 -41.49 1.85 7.15
C ARG A 290 -42.51 1.67 6.01
N THR A 291 -42.08 1.12 4.88
CA THR A 291 -42.95 0.85 3.73
C THR A 291 -43.89 -0.31 4.05
N ILE A 292 -43.37 -1.40 4.61
CA ILE A 292 -44.16 -2.54 5.09
C ILE A 292 -45.20 -2.06 6.11
N LEU A 293 -44.80 -1.28 7.12
CA LEU A 293 -45.73 -0.75 8.13
C LEU A 293 -46.84 0.15 7.54
N LYS A 294 -46.60 0.80 6.39
CA LYS A 294 -47.63 1.59 5.69
C LYS A 294 -48.54 0.75 4.81
N VAL A 295 -47.99 -0.27 4.16
CA VAL A 295 -48.71 -1.08 3.16
C VAL A 295 -49.44 -2.26 3.80
N LEU A 296 -48.89 -2.83 4.88
CA LEU A 296 -49.44 -3.98 5.59
C LEU A 296 -50.89 -3.77 6.07
N PRO A 297 -51.27 -2.63 6.68
CA PRO A 297 -52.66 -2.39 7.07
C PRO A 297 -53.62 -2.39 5.88
N VAL A 298 -53.19 -1.79 4.75
CA VAL A 298 -53.98 -1.73 3.52
C VAL A 298 -54.16 -3.12 2.89
N ILE A 299 -53.14 -3.99 3.01
CA ILE A 299 -53.22 -5.39 2.58
C ILE A 299 -54.16 -6.17 3.50
N CYS A 300 -54.05 -6.03 4.82
CA CYS A 300 -54.93 -6.67 5.80
C CYS A 300 -56.40 -6.30 5.60
N ASP A 301 -56.70 -5.02 5.39
CA ASP A 301 -58.04 -4.52 5.08
C ASP A 301 -58.61 -5.16 3.80
N LYS A 302 -57.79 -5.29 2.75
CA LYS A 302 -58.21 -5.93 1.49
C LYS A 302 -58.40 -7.44 1.60
N LEU A 303 -57.68 -8.09 2.50
CA LEU A 303 -57.76 -9.54 2.73
C LEU A 303 -58.75 -9.92 3.84
N GLY A 304 -59.35 -8.93 4.52
CA GLY A 304 -60.31 -9.15 5.60
C GLY A 304 -59.68 -9.71 6.87
N ILE A 305 -58.39 -9.45 7.11
CA ILE A 305 -57.65 -9.91 8.28
C ILE A 305 -57.66 -8.79 9.33
N GLU A 306 -58.12 -9.07 10.55
CA GLU A 306 -58.03 -8.08 11.64
C GLU A 306 -56.58 -7.95 12.13
N MET A 307 -56.05 -6.72 12.16
CA MET A 307 -54.66 -6.43 12.57
C MET A 307 -54.30 -6.96 13.98
N THR A 308 -55.30 -7.15 14.85
CA THR A 308 -55.17 -7.71 16.20
C THR A 308 -54.75 -9.19 16.23
N GLU A 309 -54.90 -9.92 15.12
CA GLU A 309 -54.44 -11.30 14.98
C GLU A 309 -52.93 -11.39 14.71
N LEU A 310 -52.33 -10.35 14.12
CA LEU A 310 -50.89 -10.26 13.81
C LEU A 310 -50.03 -9.84 15.00
N GLU A 311 -50.59 -9.08 15.96
CA GLU A 311 -49.86 -8.61 17.16
C GLU A 311 -49.63 -9.70 18.22
N LYS A 312 -50.20 -10.90 18.03
CA LYS A 312 -50.14 -12.03 18.97
C LYS A 312 -49.20 -13.16 18.54
N ALA A 313 -48.53 -13.03 17.39
CA ALA A 313 -47.54 -13.98 16.87
C ALA A 313 -46.12 -13.46 17.08
#